data_AF-A0A0L8H2S1-F1
#
_entry.id   AF-A0A0L8H2S1-F1
#
_cell.length_a   1.000
_cell.length_b   1.000
_cell.length_c   1.000
_cell.angle_alpha   90.00
_cell.angle_beta   90.00
_cell.angle_gamma   90.00
#
_symmetry.space_group_name_H-M   'P 1'
#
loop_
_entity.id
_entity.type
_entity.pdbx_description
1 polymer ?
#
loop_
_entity_poly.entity_id
_entity_poly.type
_entity_poly.pdbx_seq_one_letter_code
_entity_poly.pdbx_strand_id
1 'polypeptide(L)'
;MSSYYELKNRRFIIRCMLLFGLSTCIGSSLLGLTIFLNENTSIDERKLSLLTDCQQKLKDRDDYIFTLKTAHKPMKQNRQKETITIFAITPTYSRLVQKAELTRLSQTFLHIPNFHWIVVEDSSTKTTLVANFLKESNLNYTHLNVKTPDNYKLKPTDPNWLKPRGVLQRNLALNWLRENIDINTQKGVLYFADDDNTYSLKVFEEMRDTKVVSVWPVGLVGGLRYEKPIVENGKVVGWFTHWEPKRPFAMDMAGFAINLERIFHYKKALFTYKVPRGYQESVLLKHLGVTISDLEPKADLCTKILVWHTQTVRPKLKNEVEMKKKIGHGSDINIEL
;
A
#
# COMPACT_ATOMS: atom_id res chain seq x y z
N MET A 1 -20.64 -21.27 -64.81
CA MET A 1 -19.26 -21.47 -64.32
C MET A 1 -18.96 -20.86 -62.92
N SER A 2 -19.73 -19.87 -62.42
CA SER A 2 -19.46 -19.23 -61.11
C SER A 2 -19.81 -20.08 -59.87
N SER A 3 -20.89 -20.85 -59.89
CA SER A 3 -21.38 -21.61 -58.72
C SER A 3 -20.49 -22.81 -58.33
N TYR A 4 -19.79 -23.43 -59.29
CA TYR A 4 -18.98 -24.63 -59.04
C TYR A 4 -17.62 -24.30 -58.37
N TYR A 5 -17.04 -23.13 -58.67
CA TYR A 5 -15.81 -22.65 -58.03
C TYR A 5 -16.03 -22.24 -56.56
N GLU A 6 -17.21 -21.69 -56.26
CA GLU A 6 -17.56 -21.21 -54.92
C GLU A 6 -17.79 -22.36 -53.93
N LEU A 7 -18.44 -23.44 -54.39
CA LEU A 7 -18.63 -24.68 -53.62
C LEU A 7 -17.31 -25.43 -53.34
N LYS A 8 -16.38 -25.42 -54.30
CA LYS A 8 -15.06 -26.06 -54.14
C LYS A 8 -14.18 -25.28 -53.13
N ASN A 9 -14.27 -23.96 -53.12
CA ASN A 9 -13.58 -23.12 -52.13
C ASN A 9 -14.15 -23.26 -50.71
N ARG A 10 -15.48 -23.37 -50.55
CA ARG A 10 -16.07 -23.61 -49.22
C ARG A 10 -15.64 -24.94 -48.61
N ARG A 11 -15.61 -26.03 -49.40
CA ARG A 11 -15.14 -27.35 -48.94
C ARG A 11 -13.64 -27.36 -48.60
N PHE A 12 -12.83 -26.57 -49.31
CA PHE A 12 -11.40 -26.40 -49.04
C PHE A 12 -11.15 -25.65 -47.72
N ILE A 13 -11.89 -24.56 -47.48
CA ILE A 13 -11.79 -23.77 -46.24
C ILE A 13 -12.21 -24.61 -45.03
N ILE A 14 -13.31 -25.38 -45.14
CA ILE A 14 -13.77 -26.27 -44.06
C ILE A 14 -12.74 -27.37 -43.77
N ARG A 15 -12.11 -27.96 -44.78
CA ARG A 15 -11.02 -28.95 -44.59
C ARG A 15 -9.78 -28.34 -43.95
N CYS A 16 -9.40 -27.11 -44.32
CA CYS A 16 -8.28 -26.42 -43.70
C CYS A 16 -8.58 -26.08 -42.23
N MET A 17 -9.79 -25.63 -41.91
CA MET A 17 -10.20 -25.36 -40.51
C MET A 17 -10.20 -26.64 -39.65
N LEU A 18 -10.64 -27.77 -40.20
CA LEU A 18 -10.60 -29.07 -39.49
C LEU A 18 -9.18 -29.58 -39.28
N LEU A 19 -8.28 -29.42 -40.26
CA LEU A 19 -6.86 -29.82 -40.13
C LEU A 19 -6.08 -28.91 -39.16
N PHE A 20 -6.37 -27.61 -39.14
CA PHE A 20 -5.79 -26.68 -38.16
C PHE A 20 -6.28 -26.96 -36.74
N GLY A 21 -7.57 -27.31 -36.56
CA GLY A 21 -8.11 -27.72 -35.26
C GLY A 21 -7.46 -29.00 -34.69
N LEU A 22 -7.05 -29.93 -35.56
CA LEU A 22 -6.33 -31.14 -35.17
C LEU A 22 -4.85 -30.89 -34.84
N SER A 23 -4.19 -29.97 -35.54
CA SER A 23 -2.79 -29.58 -35.30
C SER A 23 -2.58 -28.91 -33.93
N THR A 24 -3.57 -28.18 -33.42
CA THR A 24 -3.50 -27.60 -32.06
C THR A 24 -3.61 -28.63 -30.94
N CYS A 25 -4.12 -29.83 -31.23
CA CYS A 25 -4.20 -30.94 -30.26
C CYS A 25 -2.98 -31.87 -30.28
N ILE A 26 -2.20 -31.86 -31.36
CA ILE A 26 -1.05 -32.74 -31.55
C ILE A 26 0.10 -31.84 -31.97
N GLY A 27 0.92 -31.38 -31.02
CA GLY A 27 1.98 -30.36 -31.17
C GLY A 27 2.98 -30.61 -32.30
N SER A 28 2.53 -30.43 -33.54
CA SER A 28 3.25 -30.69 -34.78
C SER A 28 3.63 -29.34 -35.37
N SER A 29 4.91 -29.15 -35.66
CA SER A 29 5.44 -27.86 -36.10
C SER A 29 4.83 -27.41 -37.43
N LEU A 30 4.64 -26.09 -37.54
CA LEU A 30 4.00 -25.38 -38.66
C LEU A 30 4.55 -25.76 -40.05
N LEU A 31 5.78 -26.26 -40.12
CA LEU A 31 6.46 -26.70 -41.33
C LEU A 31 5.77 -27.91 -42.00
N GLY A 32 5.17 -28.82 -41.20
CA GLY A 32 4.52 -30.03 -41.70
C GLY A 32 3.21 -29.76 -42.44
N LEU A 33 2.45 -28.73 -42.03
CA LEU A 33 1.20 -28.34 -42.70
C LEU A 33 1.46 -27.63 -44.03
N THR A 34 2.54 -26.86 -44.13
CA THR A 34 2.92 -26.16 -45.37
C THR A 34 3.29 -27.16 -46.47
N ILE A 35 3.97 -28.24 -46.12
CA ILE A 35 4.33 -29.32 -47.04
C ILE A 35 3.07 -30.08 -47.51
N PHE A 36 2.16 -30.42 -46.59
CA PHE A 36 0.95 -31.19 -46.92
C PHE A 36 -0.03 -30.44 -47.85
N LEU A 37 -0.11 -29.11 -47.74
CA LEU A 37 -0.97 -28.30 -48.62
C LEU A 37 -0.36 -28.07 -50.02
N ASN A 38 0.97 -28.16 -50.14
CA ASN A 38 1.67 -27.91 -51.40
C ASN A 38 1.58 -29.10 -52.38
N GLU A 39 1.32 -30.31 -51.90
CA GLU A 39 1.29 -31.51 -52.76
C GLU A 39 -0.05 -31.75 -53.49
N ASN A 40 -1.14 -31.03 -53.18
CA ASN A 40 -2.46 -31.39 -53.76
C ASN A 40 -3.40 -30.26 -54.21
N THR A 41 -3.00 -28.99 -54.20
CA THR A 41 -3.80 -27.90 -54.80
C THR A 41 -2.94 -26.71 -55.20
N SER A 42 -3.16 -26.12 -56.39
CA SER A 42 -2.55 -24.82 -56.72
C SER A 42 -3.07 -23.75 -55.76
N ILE A 43 -2.24 -23.35 -54.79
CA ILE A 43 -2.55 -22.28 -53.84
C ILE A 43 -2.33 -20.96 -54.58
N ASP A 44 -3.40 -20.28 -54.94
CA ASP A 44 -3.36 -18.92 -55.51
C ASP A 44 -3.03 -17.89 -54.40
N GLU A 45 -2.38 -16.78 -54.76
CA GLU A 45 -1.87 -15.74 -53.85
C GLU A 45 -2.93 -15.23 -52.87
N ARG A 46 -4.20 -15.18 -53.29
CA ARG A 46 -5.32 -14.81 -52.42
C ARG A 46 -5.53 -15.77 -51.25
N LYS A 47 -5.32 -17.07 -51.46
CA LYS A 47 -5.41 -18.09 -50.37
C LYS A 47 -4.21 -17.99 -49.43
N LEU A 48 -3.04 -17.67 -49.95
CA LEU A 48 -1.84 -17.44 -49.14
C LEU A 48 -2.01 -16.21 -48.25
N SER A 49 -2.53 -15.10 -48.80
CA SER A 49 -2.85 -13.88 -48.04
C SER A 49 -3.85 -14.13 -46.91
N LEU A 50 -4.92 -14.89 -47.18
CA LEU A 50 -5.90 -15.27 -46.16
C LEU A 50 -5.33 -16.16 -45.06
N LEU A 51 -4.40 -17.07 -45.40
CA LEU A 51 -3.68 -17.89 -44.43
C LEU A 51 -2.78 -17.04 -43.54
N THR A 52 -2.06 -16.07 -44.10
CA THR A 52 -1.20 -15.16 -43.34
C THR A 52 -2.00 -14.26 -42.39
N ASP A 53 -3.13 -13.70 -42.84
CA ASP A 53 -4.02 -12.89 -41.97
C ASP A 53 -4.61 -13.73 -40.82
N CYS A 54 -4.97 -14.99 -41.11
CA CYS A 54 -5.46 -15.92 -40.09
C CYS A 54 -4.37 -16.28 -39.06
N GLN A 55 -3.12 -16.46 -39.50
CA GLN A 55 -1.97 -16.69 -38.64
C GLN A 55 -1.70 -15.50 -37.71
N GLN A 56 -1.77 -14.28 -38.23
CA GLN A 56 -1.56 -13.08 -37.43
C GLN A 56 -2.62 -12.94 -36.34
N LYS A 57 -3.90 -13.13 -36.68
CA LYS A 57 -5.02 -13.09 -35.72
C LYS A 57 -4.92 -14.16 -34.63
N LEU A 58 -4.42 -15.34 -34.96
CA LEU A 58 -4.18 -16.40 -33.97
C LEU A 58 -3.06 -16.01 -33.00
N LYS A 59 -1.97 -15.44 -33.52
CA LYS A 59 -0.85 -14.95 -32.70
C LYS A 59 -1.28 -13.81 -31.76
N ASP A 60 -2.04 -12.84 -32.27
CA ASP A 60 -2.57 -11.73 -31.46
C ASP A 60 -3.51 -12.24 -30.35
N ARG A 61 -4.31 -13.27 -30.64
CA ARG A 61 -5.19 -13.92 -29.64
C ARG A 61 -4.37 -14.66 -28.58
N ASP A 62 -3.33 -15.39 -28.98
CA ASP A 62 -2.47 -16.13 -28.06
C ASP A 62 -1.67 -15.17 -27.16
N ASP A 63 -1.20 -14.04 -27.69
CA ASP A 63 -0.55 -12.96 -26.93
C ASP A 63 -1.54 -12.28 -25.96
N TYR A 64 -2.80 -12.07 -26.38
CA TYR A 64 -3.85 -11.56 -25.50
C TYR A 64 -4.21 -12.56 -24.38
N ILE A 65 -4.33 -13.85 -24.69
CA ILE A 65 -4.57 -14.90 -23.70
C ILE A 65 -3.37 -15.03 -22.74
N PHE A 66 -2.14 -14.89 -23.23
CA PHE A 66 -0.95 -14.85 -22.40
C PHE A 66 -0.95 -13.64 -21.46
N THR A 67 -1.35 -12.47 -21.97
CA THR A 67 -1.53 -11.24 -21.18
C THR A 67 -2.61 -11.41 -20.10
N LEU A 68 -3.75 -12.02 -20.44
CA LEU A 68 -4.79 -12.34 -19.46
C LEU A 68 -4.31 -13.36 -18.43
N LYS A 69 -3.58 -14.41 -18.83
CA LYS A 69 -3.04 -15.43 -17.89
C LYS A 69 -1.95 -14.88 -16.97
N THR A 70 -1.17 -13.90 -17.42
CA THR A 70 -0.17 -13.21 -16.60
C THR A 70 -0.82 -12.17 -15.67
N ALA A 71 -1.85 -11.47 -16.13
CA ALA A 71 -2.66 -10.56 -15.32
C ALA A 71 -3.54 -11.30 -14.29
N HIS A 72 -3.95 -12.54 -14.59
CA HIS A 72 -4.84 -13.37 -13.77
C HIS A 72 -4.14 -14.59 -13.17
N LYS A 73 -2.81 -14.53 -12.96
CA LYS A 73 -2.13 -15.52 -12.13
C LYS A 73 -2.82 -15.47 -10.75
N PRO A 74 -3.54 -16.52 -10.31
CA PRO A 74 -3.92 -16.57 -8.91
C PRO A 74 -2.60 -16.50 -8.16
N MET A 75 -2.42 -15.45 -7.35
CA MET A 75 -1.33 -15.44 -6.38
C MET A 75 -1.48 -16.76 -5.65
N LYS A 76 -0.55 -17.70 -5.84
CA LYS A 76 -0.29 -18.70 -4.81
C LYS A 76 0.17 -17.87 -3.62
N GLN A 77 -0.80 -17.39 -2.83
CA GLN A 77 -0.55 -16.70 -1.59
C GLN A 77 0.29 -17.67 -0.78
N ASN A 78 1.51 -17.23 -0.49
CA ASN A 78 2.42 -17.99 0.32
C ASN A 78 1.72 -18.12 1.69
N ARG A 79 1.27 -19.32 2.09
CA ARG A 79 0.51 -19.52 3.34
C ARG A 79 1.18 -18.91 4.58
N GLN A 80 2.50 -18.69 4.52
CA GLN A 80 3.25 -17.94 5.54
C GLN A 80 2.93 -16.44 5.61
N LYS A 81 2.57 -15.78 4.51
CA LYS A 81 2.10 -14.37 4.55
C LYS A 81 0.74 -14.28 5.25
N GLU A 82 -0.11 -15.28 5.12
CA GLU A 82 -1.43 -15.32 5.77
C GLU A 82 -1.41 -15.55 7.28
N THR A 83 -0.23 -15.73 7.91
CA THR A 83 -0.14 -15.83 9.38
C THR A 83 0.45 -14.59 10.05
N ILE A 84 1.04 -13.66 9.27
CA ILE A 84 1.66 -12.46 9.82
C ILE A 84 0.62 -11.36 9.95
N THR A 85 0.39 -10.91 11.19
CA THR A 85 -0.49 -9.77 11.48
C THR A 85 0.25 -8.45 11.28
N ILE A 86 -0.36 -7.50 10.56
CA ILE A 86 0.13 -6.11 10.52
C ILE A 86 -0.56 -5.35 11.65
N PHE A 87 0.22 -4.85 12.60
CA PHE A 87 -0.23 -3.96 13.66
C PHE A 87 0.03 -2.52 13.24
N ALA A 88 -1.02 -1.81 12.82
CA ALA A 88 -0.91 -0.41 12.42
C ALA A 88 -1.26 0.50 13.60
N ILE A 89 -0.31 1.32 14.04
CA ILE A 89 -0.53 2.34 15.08
C ILE A 89 -0.89 3.66 14.41
N THR A 90 -2.09 4.17 14.71
CA THR A 90 -2.60 5.44 14.21
C THR A 90 -2.91 6.39 15.37
N PRO A 91 -2.03 7.35 15.66
CA PRO A 91 -2.37 8.44 16.56
C PRO A 91 -3.39 9.36 15.86
N THR A 92 -4.43 9.78 16.57
CA THR A 92 -5.44 10.72 16.06
C THR A 92 -5.83 11.74 17.12
N TYR A 93 -6.46 12.84 16.72
CA TYR A 93 -6.93 13.89 17.61
C TYR A 93 -8.15 14.61 17.03
N SER A 94 -8.98 15.18 17.92
CA SER A 94 -10.20 15.87 17.52
C SER A 94 -9.91 17.14 16.73
N ARG A 95 -10.45 17.18 15.51
CA ARG A 95 -10.40 18.30 14.56
C ARG A 95 -11.48 18.12 13.50
N LEU A 96 -11.80 19.20 12.77
CA LEU A 96 -12.88 19.21 11.78
C LEU A 96 -12.82 18.10 10.73
N VAL A 97 -11.61 17.67 10.34
CA VAL A 97 -11.42 16.64 9.31
C VAL A 97 -11.23 15.23 9.90
N GLN A 98 -11.22 15.06 11.23
CA GLN A 98 -10.86 13.78 11.87
C GLN A 98 -11.66 12.61 11.31
N LYS A 99 -12.99 12.71 11.30
CA LYS A 99 -13.87 11.62 10.86
C LYS A 99 -13.62 11.28 9.39
N ALA A 100 -13.45 12.29 8.53
CA ALA A 100 -13.14 12.09 7.11
C ALA A 100 -11.79 11.38 6.89
N GLU A 101 -10.75 11.77 7.64
CA GLU A 101 -9.42 11.16 7.58
C GLU A 101 -9.46 9.70 8.02
N LEU A 102 -10.11 9.42 9.15
CA LEU A 102 -10.31 8.05 9.63
C LEU A 102 -11.14 7.22 8.64
N THR A 103 -12.15 7.81 8.00
CA THR A 103 -13.02 7.13 7.02
C THR A 103 -12.25 6.61 5.82
N ARG A 104 -11.46 7.46 5.14
CA ARG A 104 -10.68 7.01 3.98
C ARG A 104 -9.58 6.02 4.36
N LEU A 105 -9.04 6.16 5.58
CA LEU A 105 -8.02 5.26 6.08
C LEU A 105 -8.61 3.87 6.41
N SER A 106 -9.76 3.81 7.09
CA SER A 106 -10.44 2.55 7.40
C SER A 106 -10.86 1.82 6.13
N GLN A 107 -11.37 2.55 5.13
CA GLN A 107 -11.71 1.99 3.81
C GLN A 107 -10.49 1.39 3.11
N THR A 108 -9.30 2.01 3.25
CA THR A 108 -8.06 1.42 2.74
C THR A 108 -7.70 0.15 3.50
N PHE A 109 -7.81 0.16 4.83
CA PHE A 109 -7.43 -0.96 5.69
C PHE A 109 -8.33 -2.18 5.57
N LEU A 110 -9.60 -2.01 5.17
CA LEU A 110 -10.54 -3.11 4.92
C LEU A 110 -10.06 -4.10 3.85
N HIS A 111 -9.16 -3.66 2.97
CA HIS A 111 -8.60 -4.52 1.92
C HIS A 111 -7.37 -5.32 2.37
N ILE A 112 -6.91 -5.14 3.61
CA ILE A 112 -5.66 -5.73 4.10
C ILE A 112 -5.99 -6.97 4.96
N PRO A 113 -5.61 -8.18 4.53
CA PRO A 113 -5.83 -9.38 5.34
C PRO A 113 -4.90 -9.40 6.56
N ASN A 114 -5.37 -9.99 7.66
CA ASN A 114 -4.65 -10.11 8.93
C ASN A 114 -4.07 -8.76 9.39
N PHE A 115 -4.97 -7.83 9.61
CA PHE A 115 -4.65 -6.46 9.99
C PHE A 115 -5.28 -6.16 11.34
N HIS A 116 -4.52 -5.53 12.24
CA HIS A 116 -4.99 -5.09 13.54
C HIS A 116 -4.72 -3.60 13.67
N TRP A 117 -5.78 -2.81 13.75
CA TRP A 117 -5.69 -1.36 13.80
C TRP A 117 -5.67 -0.84 15.24
N ILE A 118 -4.58 -0.21 15.67
CA ILE A 118 -4.47 0.39 17.00
C ILE A 118 -4.66 1.90 16.86
N VAL A 119 -5.85 2.38 17.21
CA VAL A 119 -6.19 3.81 17.18
C VAL A 119 -5.99 4.41 18.56
N VAL A 120 -5.18 5.46 18.64
CA VAL A 120 -4.83 6.11 19.90
C VAL A 120 -5.18 7.59 19.85
N GLU A 121 -6.21 7.99 20.60
CA GLU A 121 -6.64 9.39 20.63
C GLU A 121 -5.74 10.25 21.54
N ASP A 122 -5.35 11.45 21.08
CA ASP A 122 -4.88 12.55 21.92
C ASP A 122 -6.07 13.19 22.65
N SER A 123 -6.57 12.45 23.64
CA SER A 123 -7.70 12.84 24.49
C SER A 123 -7.58 12.21 25.88
N SER A 124 -8.16 12.86 26.89
CA SER A 124 -8.28 12.31 28.24
C SER A 124 -9.25 11.14 28.31
N THR A 125 -10.16 11.03 27.34
CA THR A 125 -11.17 9.97 27.26
C THR A 125 -11.27 9.44 25.82
N LYS A 126 -11.84 8.25 25.66
CA LYS A 126 -12.28 7.76 24.36
C LYS A 126 -13.49 8.55 23.92
N THR A 127 -13.42 9.21 22.77
CA THR A 127 -14.53 10.04 22.28
C THR A 127 -15.65 9.16 21.72
N THR A 128 -16.90 9.60 21.87
CA THR A 128 -18.06 8.88 21.29
C THR A 128 -17.93 8.74 19.78
N LEU A 129 -17.42 9.77 19.10
CA LEU A 129 -17.19 9.77 17.65
C LEU A 129 -16.28 8.60 17.25
N VAL A 130 -15.08 8.50 17.82
CA VAL A 130 -14.12 7.47 17.43
C VAL A 130 -14.58 6.08 17.88
N ALA A 131 -15.22 5.97 19.06
CA ALA A 131 -15.76 4.70 19.54
C ALA A 131 -16.84 4.13 18.60
N ASN A 132 -17.80 4.96 18.19
CA ASN A 132 -18.85 4.55 17.25
C ASN A 132 -18.27 4.25 15.87
N PHE A 133 -17.41 5.14 15.37
CA PHE A 133 -16.74 4.95 14.08
C PHE A 133 -15.99 3.61 14.00
N LEU A 134 -15.22 3.24 15.03
CA LEU A 134 -14.48 1.98 15.04
C LEU A 134 -15.41 0.77 15.13
N LYS A 135 -16.49 0.86 15.92
CA LYS A 135 -17.50 -0.20 16.01
C LYS A 135 -18.16 -0.49 14.65
N GLU A 136 -18.34 0.53 13.82
CA GLU A 136 -18.94 0.41 12.49
C GLU A 136 -17.92 0.09 11.38
N SER A 137 -16.62 0.17 11.67
CA SER A 137 -15.55 0.03 10.67
C SER A 137 -15.38 -1.39 10.10
N ASN A 138 -15.90 -2.42 10.78
CA ASN A 138 -15.67 -3.85 10.49
C ASN A 138 -14.19 -4.30 10.48
N LEU A 139 -13.28 -3.48 11.01
CA LEU A 139 -11.87 -3.83 11.18
C LEU A 139 -11.66 -4.53 12.54
N ASN A 140 -10.63 -5.36 12.63
CA ASN A 140 -10.10 -5.74 13.94
C ASN A 140 -9.30 -4.55 14.50
N TYR A 141 -9.66 -4.07 15.69
CA TYR A 141 -9.06 -2.86 16.24
C TYR A 141 -8.85 -2.90 17.76
N THR A 142 -8.01 -1.98 18.22
CA THR A 142 -7.90 -1.59 19.63
C THR A 142 -8.01 -0.08 19.74
N HIS A 143 -8.92 0.38 20.58
CA HIS A 143 -9.16 1.80 20.84
C HIS A 143 -8.49 2.19 22.16
N LEU A 144 -7.51 3.09 22.08
CA LEU A 144 -6.76 3.64 23.22
C LEU A 144 -6.87 5.16 23.25
N ASN A 145 -6.49 5.78 24.37
CA ASN A 145 -6.45 7.22 24.49
C ASN A 145 -5.37 7.66 25.51
N VAL A 146 -4.69 8.76 25.22
CA VAL A 146 -3.79 9.44 26.15
C VAL A 146 -3.66 10.90 25.76
N LYS A 147 -3.89 11.81 26.69
CA LYS A 147 -3.75 13.26 26.44
C LYS A 147 -2.27 13.64 26.36
N THR A 148 -1.87 14.32 25.28
CA THR A 148 -0.58 14.99 25.20
C THR A 148 -0.52 16.15 26.21
N PRO A 149 0.55 16.29 26.99
CA PRO A 149 0.70 17.39 27.95
C PRO A 149 0.60 18.75 27.27
N ASP A 150 -0.02 19.73 27.93
CA ASP A 150 -0.39 21.02 27.32
C ASP A 150 0.84 21.82 26.84
N ASN A 151 2.00 21.67 27.50
CA ASN A 151 3.26 22.28 27.07
C ASN A 151 3.77 21.73 25.72
N TYR A 152 3.38 20.51 25.34
CA TYR A 152 3.71 19.89 24.05
C TYR A 152 2.61 20.00 23.01
N LYS A 153 1.43 20.57 23.34
CA LYS A 153 0.39 20.85 22.36
C LYS A 153 0.75 22.04 21.47
N LEU A 154 0.42 21.94 20.19
CA LEU A 154 0.52 23.03 19.24
C LEU A 154 -0.65 23.99 19.45
N LYS A 155 -0.38 25.29 19.37
CA LYS A 155 -1.41 26.32 19.28
C LYS A 155 -1.97 26.38 17.85
N PRO A 156 -3.19 26.90 17.64
CA PRO A 156 -3.79 26.97 16.30
C PRO A 156 -2.99 27.77 15.25
N THR A 157 -2.09 28.65 15.70
CA THR A 157 -1.20 29.48 14.87
C THR A 157 0.19 28.87 14.72
N ASP A 158 0.52 27.84 15.48
CA ASP A 158 1.84 27.23 15.42
C ASP A 158 1.96 26.43 14.11
N PRO A 159 3.12 26.46 13.45
CA PRO A 159 3.34 25.59 12.31
C PRO A 159 3.33 24.12 12.76
N ASN A 160 2.76 23.24 11.93
CA ASN A 160 2.59 21.81 12.23
C ASN A 160 3.89 21.06 12.58
N TRP A 161 5.04 21.63 12.25
CA TRP A 161 6.37 21.05 12.48
C TRP A 161 7.05 21.51 13.78
N LEU A 162 6.44 22.44 14.55
CA LEU A 162 7.09 23.06 15.70
C LEU A 162 7.33 22.10 16.87
N LYS A 163 6.38 21.19 17.12
CA LYS A 163 6.43 20.24 18.23
C LYS A 163 6.12 18.83 17.73
N PRO A 164 6.79 17.80 18.26
CA PRO A 164 6.50 16.43 17.88
C PRO A 164 5.10 16.02 18.34
N ARG A 165 4.33 15.42 17.42
CA ARG A 165 2.96 14.96 17.65
C ARG A 165 2.94 13.44 17.78
N GLY A 166 1.96 12.90 18.50
CA GLY A 166 1.74 11.45 18.58
C GLY A 166 2.74 10.68 19.47
N VAL A 167 3.66 11.34 20.19
CA VAL A 167 4.72 10.65 20.95
C VAL A 167 4.14 9.75 22.04
N LEU A 168 3.31 10.28 22.94
CA LEU A 168 2.68 9.46 23.98
C LEU A 168 1.72 8.42 23.40
N GLN A 169 1.03 8.76 22.33
CA GLN A 169 0.06 7.89 21.67
C GLN A 169 0.75 6.65 21.09
N ARG A 170 1.85 6.85 20.35
CA ARG A 170 2.67 5.73 19.83
C ARG A 170 3.29 4.92 20.96
N ASN A 171 3.79 5.58 22.02
CA ASN A 171 4.34 4.87 23.18
C ASN A 171 3.30 4.04 23.94
N LEU A 172 2.08 4.54 24.10
CA LEU A 172 0.98 3.79 24.72
C LEU A 172 0.65 2.54 23.90
N ALA A 173 0.58 2.64 22.57
CA ALA A 173 0.37 1.49 21.72
C ALA A 173 1.52 0.47 21.77
N LEU A 174 2.78 0.92 21.84
CA LEU A 174 3.93 0.03 22.03
C LEU A 174 3.85 -0.75 23.35
N ASN A 175 3.41 -0.10 24.43
CA ASN A 175 3.22 -0.77 25.72
C ASN A 175 2.03 -1.73 25.68
N TRP A 176 0.91 -1.31 25.11
CA TRP A 176 -0.26 -2.18 24.92
C TRP A 176 0.11 -3.45 24.16
N LEU A 177 0.89 -3.35 23.07
CA LEU A 177 1.38 -4.51 22.32
C LEU A 177 2.16 -5.47 23.23
N ARG A 178 3.10 -4.96 24.03
CA ARG A 178 3.93 -5.76 24.94
C ARG A 178 3.14 -6.44 26.05
N GLU A 179 2.02 -5.84 26.45
CA GLU A 179 1.16 -6.34 27.53
C GLU A 179 0.09 -7.33 27.04
N ASN A 180 -0.35 -7.22 25.78
CA ASN A 180 -1.55 -7.91 25.29
C ASN A 180 -1.26 -8.94 24.19
N ILE A 181 -0.08 -8.91 23.56
CA ILE A 181 0.27 -9.84 22.49
C ILE A 181 1.32 -10.83 23.00
N ASP A 182 1.07 -12.13 22.82
CA ASP A 182 2.07 -13.16 23.04
C ASP A 182 2.86 -13.41 21.74
N ILE A 183 4.12 -12.98 21.75
CA ILE A 183 5.01 -13.05 20.59
C ILE A 183 5.40 -14.48 20.18
N ASN A 184 5.18 -15.46 21.06
CA ASN A 184 5.43 -16.87 20.76
C ASN A 184 4.34 -17.46 19.86
N THR A 185 3.10 -16.94 19.97
CA THR A 185 1.93 -17.43 19.24
C THR A 185 1.53 -16.52 18.09
N GLN A 186 1.74 -15.21 18.21
CA GLN A 186 1.38 -14.24 17.18
C GLN A 186 2.61 -13.54 16.60
N LYS A 187 2.94 -13.89 15.34
CA LYS A 187 3.95 -13.20 14.56
C LYS A 187 3.34 -11.98 13.88
N GLY A 188 4.12 -10.91 13.78
CA GLY A 188 3.60 -9.67 13.23
C GLY A 188 4.66 -8.67 12.82
N VAL A 189 4.17 -7.61 12.18
CA VAL A 189 4.94 -6.44 11.79
C VAL A 189 4.22 -5.21 12.32
N LEU A 190 4.97 -4.31 12.93
CA LEU A 190 4.50 -3.03 13.42
C LEU A 190 4.70 -1.96 12.34
N TYR A 191 3.66 -1.17 12.09
CA TYR A 191 3.70 -0.01 11.20
C TYR A 191 3.09 1.23 11.85
N PHE A 192 3.73 2.38 11.70
CA PHE A 192 3.19 3.66 12.17
C PHE A 192 2.49 4.36 11.01
N ALA A 193 1.16 4.44 11.10
CA ALA A 193 0.32 4.99 10.04
C ALA A 193 -0.44 6.21 10.56
N ASP A 194 0.12 7.41 10.38
CA ASP A 194 -0.55 8.67 10.69
C ASP A 194 -1.84 8.82 9.87
N ASP A 195 -2.86 9.46 10.46
CA ASP A 195 -4.23 9.43 9.95
C ASP A 195 -4.47 10.29 8.69
N ASP A 196 -3.55 11.19 8.36
CA ASP A 196 -3.62 12.10 7.22
C ASP A 196 -2.82 11.63 5.98
N ASN A 197 -2.02 10.58 6.12
CA ASN A 197 -1.20 10.04 5.03
C ASN A 197 -2.04 9.21 4.03
N THR A 198 -1.48 8.90 2.87
CA THR A 198 -2.12 8.07 1.83
C THR A 198 -1.29 6.83 1.57
N TYR A 199 -1.92 5.65 1.57
CA TYR A 199 -1.24 4.36 1.50
C TYR A 199 -1.76 3.54 0.32
N SER A 200 -0.88 3.11 -0.57
CA SER A 200 -1.22 2.10 -1.58
C SER A 200 -1.27 0.72 -0.91
N LEU A 201 -2.25 -0.12 -1.27
CA LEU A 201 -2.38 -1.49 -0.75
C LEU A 201 -1.08 -2.30 -0.84
N LYS A 202 -0.26 -2.03 -1.87
CA LYS A 202 1.03 -2.71 -2.08
C LYS A 202 2.02 -2.52 -0.93
N VAL A 203 2.01 -1.39 -0.20
CA VAL A 203 2.96 -1.17 0.90
C VAL A 203 2.78 -2.20 2.03
N PHE A 204 1.54 -2.62 2.27
CA PHE A 204 1.21 -3.62 3.29
C PHE A 204 1.71 -5.02 2.90
N GLU A 205 1.75 -5.31 1.60
CA GLU A 205 2.34 -6.56 1.11
C GLU A 205 3.87 -6.57 1.10
N GLU A 206 4.49 -5.39 0.93
CA GLU A 206 5.95 -5.20 1.00
C GLU A 206 6.48 -5.32 2.44
N MET A 207 5.72 -4.85 3.43
CA MET A 207 6.16 -4.87 4.83
C MET A 207 5.95 -6.23 5.53
N ARG A 208 5.05 -7.07 5.01
CA ARG A 208 4.58 -8.27 5.72
C ARG A 208 5.67 -9.29 6.04
N ASP A 209 6.75 -9.33 5.27
CA ASP A 209 7.86 -10.28 5.46
C ASP A 209 9.10 -9.67 6.15
N THR A 210 8.94 -8.48 6.76
CA THR A 210 10.02 -7.79 7.51
C THR A 210 10.67 -8.71 8.55
N LYS A 211 12.00 -8.83 8.49
CA LYS A 211 12.78 -9.64 9.45
C LYS A 211 13.31 -8.80 10.60
N VAL A 212 13.75 -7.59 10.34
CA VAL A 212 14.24 -6.62 11.32
C VAL A 212 13.52 -5.29 11.12
N VAL A 213 13.90 -4.52 10.10
CA VAL A 213 13.27 -3.24 9.74
C VAL A 213 13.27 -3.10 8.23
N SER A 214 12.08 -3.01 7.64
CA SER A 214 11.92 -2.73 6.22
C SER A 214 11.80 -1.24 5.98
N VAL A 215 12.32 -0.78 4.84
CA VAL A 215 12.32 0.65 4.47
C VAL A 215 11.93 0.85 3.01
N TRP A 216 11.28 1.99 2.74
CA TRP A 216 10.85 2.38 1.40
C TRP A 216 10.80 3.91 1.23
N PRO A 217 10.73 4.40 -0.03
CA PRO A 217 10.51 5.81 -0.31
C PRO A 217 9.15 6.33 0.17
N VAL A 218 9.12 7.61 0.57
CA VAL A 218 7.89 8.33 0.94
C VAL A 218 7.73 9.54 0.03
N GLY A 219 6.54 9.68 -0.56
CA GLY A 219 6.21 10.80 -1.45
C GLY A 219 5.80 12.06 -0.68
N LEU A 220 6.04 13.24 -1.28
CA LEU A 220 5.59 14.55 -0.79
C LEU A 220 6.04 14.88 0.64
N VAL A 221 7.29 14.54 0.98
CA VAL A 221 7.84 14.71 2.33
C VAL A 221 9.17 15.47 2.29
N GLY A 222 9.57 16.07 3.41
CA GLY A 222 10.85 16.77 3.52
C GLY A 222 11.01 18.00 2.61
N GLY A 223 9.91 18.52 2.06
CA GLY A 223 9.94 19.57 1.03
C GLY A 223 10.36 19.08 -0.36
N LEU A 224 10.37 17.77 -0.59
CA LEU A 224 10.76 17.13 -1.84
C LEU A 224 9.58 16.38 -2.48
N ARG A 225 9.73 16.03 -3.77
CA ARG A 225 8.80 15.11 -4.43
C ARG A 225 8.73 13.75 -3.72
N TYR A 226 9.87 13.30 -3.20
CA TYR A 226 10.00 12.14 -2.35
C TYR A 226 11.32 12.22 -1.57
N GLU A 227 11.36 11.54 -0.43
CA GLU A 227 12.61 11.11 0.23
C GLU A 227 12.74 9.59 0.09
N LYS A 228 13.98 9.08 0.00
CA LYS A 228 14.20 7.63 -0.11
C LYS A 228 15.50 7.15 0.51
N PRO A 229 15.58 5.87 0.92
CA PRO A 229 16.86 5.20 1.09
C PRO A 229 17.65 5.16 -0.23
N ILE A 230 18.96 5.36 -0.16
CA ILE A 230 19.88 5.09 -1.27
C ILE A 230 20.34 3.64 -1.11
N VAL A 231 20.15 2.84 -2.16
CA VAL A 231 20.39 1.41 -2.16
C VAL A 231 21.46 1.07 -3.19
N GLU A 232 22.51 0.37 -2.74
CA GLU A 232 23.58 -0.17 -3.57
C GLU A 232 23.77 -1.64 -3.24
N ASN A 233 23.88 -2.50 -4.25
CA ASN A 233 24.05 -3.95 -4.07
C ASN A 233 23.01 -4.58 -3.11
N GLY A 234 21.77 -4.09 -3.15
CA GLY A 234 20.68 -4.56 -2.30
C GLY A 234 20.75 -4.12 -0.83
N LYS A 235 21.65 -3.20 -0.48
CA LYS A 235 21.83 -2.68 0.88
C LYS A 235 21.66 -1.16 0.92
N VAL A 236 21.09 -0.67 2.02
CA VAL A 236 20.99 0.77 2.25
C VAL A 236 22.39 1.32 2.57
N VAL A 237 22.81 2.36 1.86
CA VAL A 237 24.12 3.03 2.06
C VAL A 237 23.98 4.50 2.46
N GLY A 238 22.78 5.06 2.38
CA GLY A 238 22.52 6.44 2.72
C GLY A 238 21.08 6.87 2.45
N TRP A 239 20.86 8.18 2.38
CA TRP A 239 19.53 8.78 2.28
C TRP A 239 19.50 9.87 1.21
N PHE A 240 18.48 9.84 0.36
CA PHE A 240 18.10 10.95 -0.50
C PHE A 240 17.09 11.81 0.28
N THR A 241 17.60 12.86 0.92
CA THR A 241 16.86 13.82 1.74
C THR A 241 17.58 15.17 1.72
N HIS A 242 16.83 16.25 1.88
CA HIS A 242 17.40 17.59 2.03
C HIS A 242 17.45 18.05 3.49
N TRP A 243 16.43 17.71 4.28
CA TRP A 243 16.30 18.17 5.66
C TRP A 243 17.10 17.28 6.62
N GLU A 244 18.11 17.88 7.27
CA GLU A 244 18.96 17.22 8.28
C GLU A 244 19.48 15.84 7.79
N PRO A 245 20.27 15.78 6.70
CA PRO A 245 20.73 14.53 6.10
C PRO A 245 21.69 13.74 7.00
N LYS A 246 22.26 14.40 8.03
CA LYS A 246 23.13 13.77 9.03
C LYS A 246 22.38 12.94 10.08
N ARG A 247 21.04 12.92 10.01
CA ARG A 247 20.23 12.01 10.84
C ARG A 247 20.66 10.56 10.59
N PRO A 248 20.82 9.75 11.65
CA PRO A 248 21.16 8.34 11.52
C PRO A 248 20.21 7.59 10.59
N PHE A 249 18.90 7.86 10.75
CA PHE A 249 17.84 7.37 9.89
C PHE A 249 17.09 8.58 9.35
N ALA A 250 17.56 9.11 8.21
CA ALA A 250 17.05 10.33 7.61
C ALA A 250 15.87 10.02 6.69
N MET A 251 14.77 9.57 7.30
CA MET A 251 13.53 9.17 6.65
C MET A 251 12.32 9.55 7.52
N ASP A 252 11.13 9.50 6.92
CA ASP A 252 9.85 9.79 7.57
C ASP A 252 9.28 8.57 8.32
N MET A 253 8.40 8.82 9.30
CA MET A 253 7.70 7.80 10.09
C MET A 253 6.96 6.76 9.22
N ALA A 254 6.36 7.18 8.11
CA ALA A 254 5.62 6.30 7.21
C ALA A 254 6.53 5.44 6.31
N GLY A 255 7.84 5.68 6.34
CA GLY A 255 8.82 5.05 5.43
C GLY A 255 9.36 3.70 5.89
N PHE A 256 8.98 3.21 7.07
CA PHE A 256 9.51 1.95 7.60
C PHE A 256 8.48 1.13 8.36
N ALA A 257 8.72 -0.18 8.44
CA ALA A 257 8.02 -1.07 9.36
C ALA A 257 9.02 -1.95 10.11
N ILE A 258 8.59 -2.47 11.26
CA ILE A 258 9.47 -3.14 12.23
C ILE A 258 8.92 -4.53 12.50
N ASN A 259 9.78 -5.55 12.51
CA ASN A 259 9.38 -6.87 12.97
C ASN A 259 8.91 -6.80 14.44
N LEU A 260 7.73 -7.33 14.75
CA LEU A 260 7.15 -7.22 16.08
C LEU A 260 8.05 -7.82 17.16
N GLU A 261 8.79 -8.91 16.87
CA GLU A 261 9.72 -9.53 17.84
C GLU A 261 10.77 -8.54 18.32
N ARG A 262 11.20 -7.62 17.45
CA ARG A 262 12.16 -6.56 17.80
C ARG A 262 11.60 -5.65 18.90
N ILE A 263 10.31 -5.31 18.84
CA ILE A 263 9.62 -4.47 19.83
C ILE A 263 9.57 -5.15 21.21
N PHE A 264 9.42 -6.48 21.22
CA PHE A 264 9.39 -7.31 22.42
C PHE A 264 10.79 -7.54 23.02
N HIS A 265 11.80 -7.70 22.17
CA HIS A 265 13.19 -7.85 22.61
C HIS A 265 13.70 -6.58 23.28
N TYR A 266 13.43 -5.40 22.69
CA TYR A 266 13.86 -4.10 23.19
C TYR A 266 12.74 -3.40 23.97
N LYS A 267 12.36 -3.93 25.13
CA LYS A 267 11.21 -3.45 25.94
C LYS A 267 11.27 -1.98 26.36
N LYS A 268 12.46 -1.39 26.43
CA LYS A 268 12.67 0.02 26.81
C LYS A 268 12.65 0.98 25.61
N ALA A 269 12.56 0.46 24.38
CA ALA A 269 12.54 1.29 23.19
C ALA A 269 11.21 2.03 23.06
N LEU A 270 11.27 3.35 23.17
CA LEU A 270 10.15 4.28 23.11
C LEU A 270 10.59 5.57 22.41
N PHE A 271 9.62 6.32 21.91
CA PHE A 271 9.80 7.71 21.49
C PHE A 271 10.00 8.64 22.69
N THR A 272 10.61 9.80 22.48
CA THR A 272 10.83 10.80 23.53
C THR A 272 10.67 12.22 23.01
N TYR A 273 10.14 13.11 23.85
CA TYR A 273 10.03 14.53 23.54
C TYR A 273 11.38 15.26 23.51
N LYS A 274 12.41 14.72 24.18
CA LYS A 274 13.72 15.34 24.33
C LYS A 274 14.64 15.02 23.15
N VAL A 275 14.18 15.32 21.93
CA VAL A 275 14.95 15.07 20.69
C VAL A 275 14.83 16.26 19.74
N PRO A 276 15.85 16.52 18.91
CA PRO A 276 15.75 17.54 17.88
C PRO A 276 14.61 17.24 16.88
N ARG A 277 14.15 18.28 16.19
CA ARG A 277 13.13 18.17 15.15
C ARG A 277 13.57 17.16 14.08
N GLY A 278 12.69 16.23 13.73
CA GLY A 278 12.94 15.20 12.70
C GLY A 278 13.78 14.01 13.15
N TYR A 279 14.11 13.89 14.45
CA TYR A 279 14.91 12.78 15.00
C TYR A 279 14.07 11.70 15.71
N GLN A 280 12.73 11.78 15.69
CA GLN A 280 11.87 10.82 16.40
C GLN A 280 12.08 9.39 15.90
N GLU A 281 12.08 9.22 14.58
CA GLU A 281 12.31 7.97 13.85
C GLU A 281 13.68 7.41 14.21
N SER A 282 14.71 8.27 14.12
CA SER A 282 16.08 7.91 14.44
C SER A 282 16.26 7.45 15.88
N VAL A 283 15.56 8.07 16.84
CA VAL A 283 15.64 7.72 18.26
C VAL A 283 14.99 6.38 18.54
N LEU A 284 13.80 6.12 17.99
CA LEU A 284 13.16 4.81 18.15
C LEU A 284 14.05 3.69 17.58
N LEU A 285 14.50 3.84 16.33
CA LEU A 285 15.31 2.81 15.65
C LEU A 285 16.63 2.56 16.40
N LYS A 286 17.27 3.60 16.92
CA LYS A 286 18.45 3.46 17.80
C LYS A 286 18.13 2.71 19.09
N HIS A 287 17.01 3.02 19.76
CA HIS A 287 16.62 2.31 20.98
C HIS A 287 16.29 0.83 20.71
N LEU A 288 15.89 0.49 19.48
CA LEU A 288 15.71 -0.88 19.02
C LEU A 288 17.03 -1.54 18.59
N GLY A 289 18.18 -0.89 18.79
CA GLY A 289 19.50 -1.39 18.41
C GLY A 289 19.67 -1.56 16.90
N VAL A 290 18.87 -0.88 16.09
CA VAL A 290 18.91 -0.98 14.62
C VAL A 290 20.10 -0.18 14.08
N THR A 291 20.76 -0.75 13.09
CA THR A 291 21.83 -0.13 12.31
C THR A 291 21.43 -0.04 10.83
N ILE A 292 22.17 0.71 10.01
CA ILE A 292 21.92 0.80 8.56
C ILE A 292 21.98 -0.58 7.88
N SER A 293 22.88 -1.46 8.32
CA SER A 293 23.03 -2.81 7.77
C SER A 293 21.84 -3.73 8.02
N ASP A 294 21.02 -3.42 9.03
CA ASP A 294 19.81 -4.17 9.38
C ASP A 294 18.60 -3.79 8.51
N LEU A 295 18.69 -2.72 7.72
CA LEU A 295 17.59 -2.23 6.90
C LEU A 295 17.36 -3.10 5.67
N GLU A 296 16.11 -3.47 5.45
CA GLU A 296 15.64 -4.27 4.32
C GLU A 296 14.97 -3.35 3.29
N PRO A 297 15.64 -3.00 2.17
CA PRO A 297 15.04 -2.15 1.15
C PRO A 297 13.89 -2.87 0.45
N LYS A 298 12.69 -2.29 0.49
CA LYS A 298 11.47 -2.75 -0.17
C LYS A 298 11.11 -1.86 -1.36
N ALA A 299 9.92 -2.04 -1.92
CA ALA A 299 9.38 -1.23 -3.01
C ALA A 299 10.31 -1.20 -4.22
N ASP A 300 10.74 -2.40 -4.65
CA ASP A 300 11.68 -2.60 -5.76
C ASP A 300 13.00 -1.86 -5.55
N LEU A 301 13.71 -2.22 -4.48
CA LEU A 301 14.97 -1.58 -4.04
C LEU A 301 14.85 -0.05 -3.91
N CYS A 302 13.75 0.40 -3.31
CA CYS A 302 13.45 1.80 -3.06
C CYS A 302 13.34 2.65 -4.35
N THR A 303 12.81 2.08 -5.42
CA THR A 303 12.54 2.79 -6.68
C THR A 303 11.07 3.15 -6.88
N LYS A 304 10.15 2.60 -6.06
CA LYS A 304 8.70 2.86 -6.15
C LYS A 304 8.20 3.63 -4.92
N ILE A 305 7.34 4.62 -5.15
CA ILE A 305 6.61 5.33 -4.09
C ILE A 305 5.29 4.59 -3.84
N LEU A 306 5.08 4.10 -2.62
CA LEU A 306 3.86 3.38 -2.24
C LEU A 306 3.10 4.05 -1.08
N VAL A 307 3.65 5.13 -0.53
CA VAL A 307 3.07 5.92 0.54
C VAL A 307 3.36 7.40 0.32
N TRP A 308 2.42 8.27 0.66
CA TRP A 308 2.52 9.71 0.52
C TRP A 308 2.17 10.41 1.83
N HIS A 309 3.02 11.36 2.22
CA HIS A 309 2.83 12.18 3.40
C HIS A 309 1.87 13.36 3.08
N THR A 310 0.63 13.04 2.75
CA THR A 310 -0.42 14.01 2.47
C THR A 310 -0.88 14.75 3.72
N GLN A 311 -1.38 15.97 3.56
CA GLN A 311 -1.98 16.75 4.64
C GLN A 311 -3.25 17.44 4.14
N THR A 312 -4.35 17.26 4.86
CA THR A 312 -5.60 17.96 4.54
C THR A 312 -5.53 19.42 4.98
N VAL A 313 -5.94 20.31 4.08
CA VAL A 313 -6.02 21.75 4.37
C VAL A 313 -7.08 21.98 5.45
N ARG A 314 -6.79 22.88 6.41
CA ARG A 314 -7.76 23.28 7.44
C ARG A 314 -9.02 23.87 6.78
N PRO A 315 -10.23 23.33 7.04
CA PRO A 315 -11.47 23.89 6.49
C PRO A 315 -11.70 25.35 6.89
N LYS A 316 -12.17 26.16 5.93
CA LYS A 316 -12.48 27.58 6.14
C LYS A 316 -13.97 27.75 6.48
N LEU A 317 -14.31 27.76 7.77
CA LEU A 317 -15.69 27.86 8.25
C LEU A 317 -16.19 29.30 8.44
N LYS A 318 -15.90 30.21 7.49
CA LYS A 318 -16.30 31.63 7.61
C LYS A 318 -17.82 31.78 7.73
N ASN A 319 -18.55 30.99 6.94
CA ASN A 319 -20.01 31.07 6.85
C ASN A 319 -20.72 30.46 8.08
N GLU A 320 -20.06 29.62 8.89
CA GLU A 320 -20.67 29.10 10.13
C GLU A 320 -20.98 30.24 11.11
N VAL A 321 -20.08 31.21 11.22
CA VAL A 321 -20.26 32.40 12.05
C VAL A 321 -21.34 33.31 11.47
N GLU A 322 -21.39 33.45 10.13
CA GLU A 322 -22.40 34.26 9.46
C GLU A 322 -23.80 33.64 9.56
N MET A 323 -23.92 32.33 9.42
CA MET A 323 -25.18 31.59 9.58
C MET A 323 -25.73 31.78 10.99
N LYS A 324 -24.89 31.64 12.02
CA LYS A 324 -25.29 31.90 13.41
C LYS A 324 -25.84 33.32 13.62
N LYS A 325 -25.28 34.31 12.93
CA LYS A 325 -25.77 35.70 12.96
C LYS A 325 -27.09 35.87 12.18
N LYS A 326 -27.25 35.19 11.03
CA LYS A 326 -28.42 35.34 10.14
C LYS A 326 -29.68 34.64 10.67
N ILE A 327 -29.55 33.41 11.16
CA ILE A 327 -30.70 32.57 11.56
C ILE A 327 -30.75 32.25 13.06
N GLY A 328 -29.85 32.84 13.85
CA GLY A 328 -29.84 32.72 15.32
C GLY A 328 -29.19 31.45 15.87
N HIS A 329 -28.83 30.48 15.02
CA HIS A 329 -28.11 29.27 15.42
C HIS A 329 -27.09 28.82 14.35
N GLY A 330 -26.08 28.06 14.77
CA GLY A 330 -25.10 27.44 13.85
C GLY A 330 -25.60 26.10 13.31
N SER A 331 -24.71 25.36 12.63
CA SER A 331 -24.97 23.96 12.26
C SER A 331 -25.39 23.12 13.47
N ASP A 332 -26.33 22.18 13.26
CA ASP A 332 -26.85 21.32 14.32
C ASP A 332 -25.73 20.44 14.88
N ILE A 333 -25.44 20.59 16.18
CA ILE A 333 -24.38 19.87 16.88
C ILE A 333 -24.66 18.36 17.00
N ASN A 334 -25.92 17.95 16.80
CA ASN A 334 -26.30 16.54 16.79
C ASN A 334 -26.03 15.85 15.44
N ILE A 335 -25.75 16.63 14.39
CA ILE A 335 -25.29 16.10 13.10
C ILE A 335 -23.77 16.00 13.15
N GLU A 336 -23.28 14.79 13.40
CA GLU A 336 -21.85 14.51 13.49
C GLU A 336 -21.14 14.71 12.14
N LEU A 337 -20.13 15.59 12.13
CA LEU A 337 -19.29 15.92 10.97
C LEU A 337 -18.15 14.91 10.74
#